data_AF-A0A5J4RRF4-F1
#
_entry.id   AF-A0A5J4RRF4-F1
#
_cell.length_a   1.000
_cell.length_b   1.000
_cell.length_c   1.000
_cell.angle_alpha   90.00
_cell.angle_beta   90.00
_cell.angle_gamma   90.00
#
_symmetry.space_group_name_H-M   'P 1'
#
loop_
_entity.id
_entity.type
_entity.pdbx_description
1 polymer ?
#
loop_
_entity_poly.entity_id
_entity_poly.type
_entity_poly.pdbx_seq_one_letter_code
_entity_poly.pdbx_strand_id
1 'polypeptide(L)'
;MKYIGLKVLNDIFYFIFAENIETEIYLRLKIMYWTLELASKLEDAPWPATKDELIDYAMRSGAPFEVIENLQEMEDEGEIYESIEDIWPDYPSKEDFFFNEEEY
;
A
#
# COMPACT_ATOMS: atom_id res chain seq x y z
N MET A 1 -34.60 -35.18 -18.77
CA MET A 1 -33.47 -34.63 -19.56
C MET A 1 -33.57 -33.10 -19.63
N LYS A 2 -33.09 -32.35 -18.62
CA LYS A 2 -33.00 -30.87 -18.73
C LYS A 2 -32.02 -30.13 -17.80
N TYR A 3 -31.27 -30.82 -16.93
CA TYR A 3 -30.44 -30.15 -15.91
C TYR A 3 -28.92 -30.34 -16.05
N ILE A 4 -28.45 -31.00 -17.11
CA ILE A 4 -27.02 -31.28 -17.31
C ILE A 4 -26.24 -30.13 -17.96
N GLY A 5 -26.92 -29.21 -18.68
CA GLY A 5 -26.26 -28.11 -19.39
C GLY A 5 -25.99 -26.85 -18.57
N LEU A 6 -26.77 -26.58 -17.52
CA LEU A 6 -26.66 -25.34 -16.73
C LEU A 6 -25.53 -25.37 -15.70
N LYS A 7 -25.13 -26.57 -15.24
CA LYS A 7 -24.07 -26.75 -14.25
C LYS A 7 -22.67 -26.57 -14.88
N VAL A 8 -22.47 -27.17 -16.05
CA VAL A 8 -21.19 -27.12 -16.78
C VAL A 8 -20.86 -25.70 -17.27
N LEU A 9 -21.88 -24.92 -17.66
CA LEU A 9 -21.69 -23.52 -18.06
C LEU A 9 -21.27 -22.63 -16.89
N ASN A 10 -21.81 -22.87 -15.68
CA ASN A 10 -21.36 -22.16 -14.48
C ASN A 10 -19.91 -22.52 -14.17
N ASP A 11 -19.56 -23.80 -14.16
CA ASP A 11 -18.21 -24.24 -13.80
C ASP A 11 -17.13 -23.70 -14.78
N ILE A 12 -17.42 -23.65 -16.09
CA ILE A 12 -16.50 -23.06 -17.09
C ILE A 12 -16.48 -21.53 -17.01
N PHE A 13 -17.62 -20.88 -16.73
CA PHE A 13 -17.69 -19.43 -16.55
C PHE A 13 -16.89 -18.97 -15.33
N TYR A 14 -16.95 -19.72 -14.22
CA TYR A 14 -16.11 -19.47 -13.05
C TYR A 14 -14.63 -19.70 -13.36
N PHE A 15 -14.25 -20.70 -14.15
CA PHE A 15 -12.83 -20.90 -14.53
C PHE A 15 -12.26 -19.76 -15.38
N ILE A 16 -13.04 -19.22 -16.33
CA ILE A 16 -12.60 -18.08 -17.18
C ILE A 16 -12.62 -16.75 -16.39
N PHE A 17 -13.56 -16.59 -15.44
CA PHE A 17 -13.68 -15.38 -14.63
C PHE A 17 -12.71 -15.36 -13.43
N ALA A 18 -12.36 -16.52 -12.88
CA ALA A 18 -11.45 -16.66 -11.73
C ALA A 18 -9.98 -16.35 -12.05
N GLU A 19 -9.54 -16.50 -13.32
CA GLU A 19 -8.17 -16.10 -13.72
C GLU A 19 -7.91 -14.59 -13.57
N ASN A 20 -8.95 -13.74 -13.47
CA ASN A 20 -8.81 -12.28 -13.33
C ASN A 20 -9.04 -11.74 -11.91
N ILE A 21 -9.82 -12.41 -11.05
CA ILE A 21 -10.13 -11.87 -9.71
C ILE A 21 -9.08 -12.27 -8.67
N GLU A 22 -8.55 -13.50 -8.73
CA GLU A 22 -7.49 -13.89 -7.81
C GLU A 22 -6.22 -13.08 -8.04
N THR A 23 -5.91 -12.75 -9.30
CA THR A 23 -4.77 -11.91 -9.67
C THR A 23 -4.96 -10.46 -9.23
N GLU A 24 -6.14 -9.86 -9.39
CA GLU A 24 -6.43 -8.51 -8.86
C GLU A 24 -6.35 -8.44 -7.33
N ILE A 25 -6.86 -9.45 -6.61
CA ILE A 25 -6.78 -9.50 -5.14
C ILE A 25 -5.34 -9.74 -4.68
N TYR A 26 -4.59 -10.62 -5.34
CA TYR A 26 -3.17 -10.83 -5.01
C TYR A 26 -2.33 -9.60 -5.33
N LEU A 27 -2.62 -8.89 -6.43
CA LEU A 27 -2.01 -7.61 -6.77
C LEU A 27 -2.38 -6.56 -5.72
N ARG A 28 -3.65 -6.46 -5.30
CA ARG A 28 -4.11 -5.59 -4.19
C ARG A 28 -3.46 -5.91 -2.84
N LEU A 29 -3.23 -7.18 -2.53
CA LEU A 29 -2.53 -7.62 -1.32
C LEU A 29 -1.01 -7.48 -1.41
N LYS A 30 -0.46 -7.28 -2.62
CA LYS A 30 0.93 -6.88 -2.85
C LYS A 30 1.14 -5.38 -2.64
N ILE A 31 0.07 -4.59 -2.52
CA ILE A 31 0.13 -3.12 -2.47
C ILE A 31 0.69 -2.70 -1.12
N MET A 32 1.97 -2.33 -1.18
CA MET A 32 2.69 -1.53 -0.22
C MET A 32 2.88 -2.19 1.15
N TYR A 33 3.99 -2.91 1.28
CA TYR A 33 4.52 -3.30 2.57
C TYR A 33 5.03 -2.04 3.29
N TRP A 34 4.12 -1.26 3.85
CA TRP A 34 4.48 -0.20 4.77
C TRP A 34 4.63 -0.78 6.16
N THR A 35 5.74 -0.43 6.80
CA THR A 35 5.95 -0.68 8.23
C THR A 35 6.16 0.66 8.91
N LEU A 36 6.00 0.64 10.23
CA LEU A 36 6.22 1.80 11.07
C LEU A 36 7.63 2.35 10.95
N GLU A 37 8.62 1.48 10.77
CA GLU A 37 10.00 1.85 10.53
C GLU A 37 10.16 2.60 9.21
N LEU A 38 9.50 2.13 8.14
CA LEU A 38 9.51 2.76 6.82
C LEU A 38 8.83 4.13 6.84
N ALA A 39 7.65 4.20 7.46
CA ALA A 39 6.89 5.43 7.63
C ALA A 39 7.67 6.47 8.46
N SER A 40 8.36 6.05 9.53
CA SER A 40 9.23 6.91 10.33
C SER A 40 10.37 7.53 9.52
N LYS A 41 10.88 6.86 8.47
CA LYS A 41 11.88 7.47 7.57
C LYS A 41 11.32 8.63 6.76
N LEU A 42 10.06 8.52 6.34
CA LEU A 42 9.37 9.57 5.60
C LEU A 42 8.84 10.67 6.53
N GLU A 43 8.65 10.42 7.81
CA GLU A 43 8.24 11.44 8.78
C GLU A 43 9.22 12.63 8.85
N ASP A 44 10.52 12.37 8.71
CA ASP A 44 11.58 13.37 8.66
C ASP A 44 11.73 14.05 7.27
N ALA A 45 10.92 13.67 6.28
CA ALA A 45 10.97 14.26 4.95
C ALA A 45 10.55 15.74 4.95
N PRO A 46 10.96 16.53 3.93
CA PRO A 46 10.66 17.96 3.87
C PRO A 46 9.21 18.22 3.41
N TRP A 47 8.23 17.88 4.25
CA TRP A 47 6.81 18.13 3.99
C TRP A 47 6.48 19.63 3.97
N PRO A 48 5.49 20.07 3.15
CA PRO A 48 4.74 19.29 2.17
C PRO A 48 5.57 19.02 0.90
N ALA A 49 5.48 17.80 0.36
CA ALA A 49 6.35 17.33 -0.73
C ALA A 49 5.58 16.51 -1.78
N THR A 50 6.05 16.56 -3.02
CA THR A 50 5.55 15.73 -4.13
C THR A 50 6.11 14.30 -4.08
N LYS A 51 5.46 13.36 -4.78
CA LYS A 51 5.92 11.95 -4.87
C LYS A 51 7.39 11.85 -5.28
N ASP A 52 7.79 12.58 -6.32
CA ASP A 52 9.16 12.60 -6.83
C ASP A 52 10.15 13.15 -5.81
N GLU A 53 9.79 14.20 -5.07
CA GLU A 53 10.63 14.76 -4.00
C GLU A 53 10.81 13.79 -2.83
N LEU A 54 9.78 13.02 -2.48
CA LEU A 54 9.86 11.99 -1.45
C LEU A 54 10.72 10.80 -1.89
N ILE A 55 10.64 10.39 -3.17
CA ILE A 55 11.52 9.38 -3.76
C ILE A 55 12.97 9.86 -3.72
N ASP A 56 13.23 11.09 -4.14
CA ASP A 56 14.56 11.70 -4.11
C ASP A 56 15.11 11.80 -2.68
N TYR A 57 14.26 12.20 -1.72
CA TYR A 57 14.61 12.22 -0.31
C TYR A 57 14.95 10.83 0.22
N ALA A 58 14.11 9.82 -0.04
CA ALA A 58 14.33 8.44 0.36
C ALA A 58 15.64 7.87 -0.21
N MET A 59 15.95 8.16 -1.48
CA MET A 59 17.21 7.75 -2.10
C MET A 59 18.43 8.45 -1.48
N ARG A 60 18.32 9.72 -1.11
CA ARG A 60 19.43 10.51 -0.51
C ARG A 60 19.64 10.23 0.97
N SER A 61 18.55 10.03 1.72
CA SER A 61 18.59 9.71 3.15
C SER A 61 19.04 8.27 3.40
N GLY A 62 19.08 7.44 2.35
CA GLY A 62 19.42 6.02 2.47
C GLY A 62 18.29 5.21 3.09
N ALA A 63 17.04 5.59 2.81
CA ALA A 63 15.88 4.82 3.22
C ALA A 63 15.89 3.42 2.57
N PRO A 64 15.27 2.42 3.20
CA PRO A 64 15.15 1.08 2.63
C PRO A 64 14.50 1.11 1.24
N PHE A 65 14.92 0.18 0.37
CA PHE A 65 14.46 0.13 -1.02
C PHE A 65 12.94 -0.05 -1.11
N GLU A 66 12.36 -0.71 -0.11
CA GLU A 66 10.93 -0.91 0.06
C GLU A 66 10.15 0.41 0.10
N VAL A 67 10.70 1.48 0.73
CA VAL A 67 10.07 2.81 0.72
C VAL A 67 10.01 3.37 -0.70
N ILE A 68 11.10 3.20 -1.44
CA ILE A 68 11.24 3.74 -2.79
C ILE A 68 10.30 2.99 -3.75
N GLU A 69 10.29 1.65 -3.70
CA GLU A 69 9.38 0.84 -4.50
C GLU A 69 7.92 1.17 -4.19
N ASN A 70 7.56 1.30 -2.90
CA ASN A 70 6.23 1.70 -2.49
C ASN A 70 5.84 3.05 -3.11
N LEU A 71 6.66 4.10 -2.95
CA LEU A 71 6.38 5.42 -3.51
C LEU A 71 6.34 5.42 -5.04
N GLN A 72 7.14 4.59 -5.72
CA GLN A 72 7.13 4.49 -7.17
C GLN A 72 5.88 3.79 -7.71
N GLU A 73 5.43 2.73 -7.03
CA GLU A 73 4.24 1.96 -7.39
C GLU A 73 2.93 2.69 -7.07
N MET A 74 2.96 3.73 -6.22
CA MET A 74 1.80 4.61 -6.01
C MET A 74 1.40 5.32 -7.30
N GLU A 75 0.09 5.44 -7.50
CA GLU A 75 -0.47 6.29 -8.54
C GLU A 75 -0.04 7.75 -8.28
N ASP A 76 0.51 8.40 -9.32
CA ASP A 76 0.86 9.82 -9.24
C ASP A 76 -0.41 10.65 -9.43
N GLU A 77 -1.01 11.06 -8.32
CA GLU A 77 -2.20 11.93 -8.34
C GLU A 77 -1.83 13.39 -8.66
N GLY A 78 -0.54 13.73 -8.75
CA GLY A 78 -0.07 15.09 -8.96
C GLY A 78 -0.39 16.03 -7.79
N GLU A 79 -0.84 15.48 -6.66
CA GLU A 79 -1.13 16.19 -5.43
C GLU A 79 0.11 16.27 -4.54
N ILE A 80 0.18 17.33 -3.74
CA ILE A 80 1.25 17.51 -2.76
C ILE A 80 0.80 16.80 -1.48
N TYR A 81 1.62 15.90 -0.98
CA TYR A 81 1.37 15.22 0.27
C TYR A 81 1.82 16.12 1.43
N GLU A 82 1.00 16.25 2.46
CA GLU A 82 1.30 17.05 3.67
C GLU A 82 1.95 16.19 4.76
N SER A 83 1.67 14.88 4.77
CA SER A 83 2.28 13.93 5.72
C SER A 83 2.23 12.48 5.23
N ILE A 84 2.85 11.57 6.00
CA ILE A 84 2.79 10.12 5.74
C ILE A 84 1.36 9.55 5.81
N GLU A 85 0.44 10.23 6.50
CA GLU A 85 -0.97 9.82 6.59
C GLU A 85 -1.68 9.96 5.23
N ASP A 86 -1.25 10.90 4.39
CA ASP A 86 -1.78 11.09 3.03
C ASP A 86 -1.31 9.99 2.08
N ILE A 87 -0.17 9.36 2.40
CA ILE A 87 0.45 8.28 1.62
C ILE A 87 -0.03 6.92 2.11
N TRP A 88 -0.13 6.78 3.43
CA TRP A 88 -0.53 5.55 4.09
C TRP A 88 -1.74 5.83 4.99
N PRO A 89 -2.97 5.58 4.50
CA PRO A 89 -4.19 5.89 5.24
C PRO A 89 -4.40 4.99 6.47
N ASP A 90 -3.73 3.84 6.52
CA ASP A 90 -3.72 2.93 7.68
C ASP A 90 -2.51 3.19 8.60
N TYR A 91 -1.79 4.31 8.44
CA TYR A 91 -0.72 4.68 9.36
C TYR A 91 -1.29 4.80 10.78
N PRO A 92 -0.85 3.98 11.74
CA PRO A 92 -1.35 4.07 13.09
C PRO A 92 -0.94 5.42 13.67
N SER A 93 -1.91 6.08 14.29
CA SER A 93 -1.68 7.38 14.91
C SER A 93 -0.56 7.27 15.96
N LYS A 94 0.25 8.32 16.11
CA LYS A 94 1.28 8.40 17.16
C LYS A 94 0.74 8.15 18.57
N GLU A 95 -0.57 8.31 18.78
CA GLU A 95 -1.26 8.01 20.03
C GLU A 95 -1.21 6.51 20.40
N ASP A 96 -1.05 5.60 19.43
CA ASP A 96 -0.90 4.15 19.65
C ASP A 96 0.54 3.73 20.05
N PHE A 97 1.53 4.61 19.88
CA PHE A 97 2.93 4.36 20.21
C PHE A 97 3.35 4.85 21.59
N PHE A 98 2.51 5.62 22.25
CA PHE A 98 2.67 5.89 23.68
C PHE A 98 2.33 4.61 24.45
N PHE A 99 3.24 3.63 24.38
CA PHE A 99 3.44 2.77 25.53
C PHE A 99 3.63 3.72 26.72
N ASN A 100 2.75 3.63 27.70
CA ASN A 100 2.91 4.31 28.98
C ASN A 100 4.30 3.96 29.56
N GLU A 101 5.33 4.72 29.24
CA GLU A 101 6.61 4.73 29.98
C GLU A 101 6.44 5.37 31.38
N GLU A 102 5.21 5.69 31.79
CA GLU A 102 4.84 6.19 33.12
C GLU A 102 4.05 5.18 33.99
N GLU A 103 4.05 3.88 33.70
CA GLU A 103 3.62 2.90 34.71
C GLU A 103 4.83 2.39 35.52
N TYR A 104 5.14 3.17 36.57
CA TYR A 104 6.19 2.97 37.57
C TYR A 104 5.83 1.88 38.60
#